data_AF-A0A3T1B2N8-F1
#
_entry.id   AF-A0A3T1B2N8-F1
#
_cell.length_a   1.000
_cell.length_b   1.000
_cell.length_c   1.000
_cell.angle_alpha   90.00
_cell.angle_beta   90.00
_cell.angle_gamma   90.00
#
_symmetry.space_group_name_H-M   'P 1'
#
loop_
_entity.id
_entity.type
_entity.pdbx_description
1 polymer ?
#
loop_
_entity_poly.entity_id
_entity_poly.type
_entity_poly.pdbx_seq_one_letter_code
_entity_poly.pdbx_strand_id
1 'polypeptide(L)'
;MAVAVVHTTRTGHVLAAFEAVGREGPPPTVAELVGTGLPLTLGAGGSLVVTAEQLATAEAERVPGLLDQPLTFGVGTGRTPMPLSPWISDEPVRLTKDGVHLMLDRTSVGQPTKVLVVLTGPGLTPEVTLLGQVFTGRKATTIGLALAEEGRYTVLTLAEGWHGRLETLGVTK
;
A
#
# COMPACT_ATOMS: atom_id res chain seq x y z
N MET A 1 -18.89 -8.34 -16.13
CA MET A 1 -19.20 -8.24 -14.69
C MET A 1 -18.33 -7.15 -14.09
N ALA A 2 -18.94 -6.18 -13.41
CA ALA A 2 -18.21 -5.07 -12.80
C ALA A 2 -17.48 -5.54 -11.54
N VAL A 3 -16.23 -5.11 -11.38
CA VAL A 3 -15.46 -5.28 -10.15
C VAL A 3 -15.48 -3.95 -9.41
N ALA A 4 -15.57 -3.98 -8.09
CA ALA A 4 -15.31 -2.81 -7.27
C ALA A 4 -13.97 -2.99 -6.55
N VAL A 5 -13.23 -1.89 -6.43
CA VAL A 5 -11.92 -1.88 -5.78
C VAL A 5 -11.91 -0.88 -4.63
N VAL A 6 -11.22 -1.24 -3.56
CA VAL A 6 -10.79 -0.31 -2.51
C VAL A 6 -9.33 0.02 -2.80
N HIS A 7 -9.01 1.30 -2.94
CA HIS A 7 -7.68 1.76 -3.30
C HIS A 7 -7.22 2.92 -2.42
N THR A 8 -5.92 3.16 -2.38
CA THR A 8 -5.37 4.31 -1.66
C THR A 8 -5.49 5.58 -2.49
N THR A 9 -5.94 6.68 -1.88
CA THR A 9 -6.06 7.98 -2.56
C THR A 9 -4.71 8.60 -2.89
N ARG A 10 -3.66 8.21 -2.14
CA ARG A 10 -2.33 8.81 -2.27
C ARG A 10 -1.47 8.19 -3.35
N THR A 11 -1.49 6.86 -3.46
CA THR A 11 -0.60 6.10 -4.35
C THR A 11 -1.36 5.28 -5.38
N GLY A 12 -2.71 5.30 -5.35
CA GLY A 12 -3.58 4.60 -6.29
C GLY A 12 -3.58 3.09 -6.15
N HIS A 13 -2.91 2.50 -5.15
CA HIS A 13 -2.79 1.03 -5.07
C HIS A 13 -4.12 0.41 -4.70
N VAL A 14 -4.49 -0.68 -5.37
CA VAL A 14 -5.65 -1.48 -5.00
C VAL A 14 -5.28 -2.34 -3.79
N LEU A 15 -6.01 -2.18 -2.69
CA LEU A 15 -5.81 -2.96 -1.46
C LEU A 15 -6.77 -4.14 -1.36
N ALA A 16 -7.96 -4.00 -1.97
CA ALA A 16 -8.95 -5.07 -2.06
C ALA A 16 -9.74 -4.92 -3.36
N ALA A 17 -10.16 -6.05 -3.93
CA ALA A 17 -11.02 -6.11 -5.09
C ALA A 17 -12.09 -7.18 -4.87
N PHE A 18 -13.32 -6.93 -5.30
CA PHE A 18 -14.43 -7.87 -5.12
C PHE A 18 -15.44 -7.75 -6.27
N GLU A 19 -16.12 -8.87 -6.55
CA GLU A 19 -17.17 -8.89 -7.56
C GLU A 19 -18.41 -8.16 -7.04
N ALA A 20 -18.92 -7.20 -7.83
CA ALA A 20 -20.16 -6.50 -7.52
C ALA A 20 -21.36 -7.27 -8.08
N VAL A 21 -21.52 -8.55 -7.70
CA VAL A 21 -22.61 -9.40 -8.23
C VAL A 21 -23.97 -8.87 -7.79
N GLY A 22 -24.86 -8.61 -8.75
CA GLY A 22 -26.25 -8.25 -8.50
C GLY A 22 -26.50 -6.81 -8.02
N ARG A 23 -25.49 -5.94 -8.04
CA ARG A 23 -25.65 -4.51 -7.70
C ARG A 23 -25.78 -3.66 -8.96
N GLU A 24 -26.90 -2.95 -9.08
CA GLU A 24 -27.05 -1.83 -10.01
C GLU A 24 -26.65 -0.52 -9.32
N GLY A 25 -26.03 0.40 -10.07
CA GLY A 25 -25.64 1.72 -9.57
C GLY A 25 -24.16 1.86 -9.19
N PRO A 26 -23.78 3.00 -8.57
CA PRO A 26 -22.39 3.32 -8.25
C PRO A 26 -21.78 2.31 -7.26
N PRO A 27 -20.44 2.18 -7.25
CA PRO A 27 -19.76 1.32 -6.29
C PRO A 27 -20.10 1.73 -4.85
N PRO A 28 -20.10 0.78 -3.90
CA PRO A 28 -20.29 1.10 -2.49
C PRO A 28 -19.30 2.16 -2.01
N THR A 29 -19.72 2.99 -1.05
CA THR A 29 -18.82 3.98 -0.45
C THR A 29 -17.75 3.31 0.41
N VAL A 30 -16.65 4.01 0.71
CA VAL A 30 -15.61 3.50 1.63
C VAL A 30 -16.24 3.10 2.97
N ALA A 31 -17.08 3.97 3.54
CA ALA A 31 -17.74 3.72 4.82
C ALA A 31 -18.63 2.46 4.78
N GLU A 32 -19.31 2.19 3.65
CA GLU A 32 -20.11 0.98 3.46
C GLU A 32 -19.28 -0.31 3.44
N LEU A 33 -18.02 -0.24 2.98
CA LEU A 33 -17.18 -1.43 2.80
C LEU A 33 -16.24 -1.70 3.96
N VAL A 34 -15.62 -0.66 4.50
CA VAL A 34 -14.51 -0.80 5.44
C VAL A 34 -14.79 -0.13 6.79
N GLY A 35 -15.95 0.51 6.96
CA GLY A 35 -16.27 1.23 8.19
C GLY A 35 -15.22 2.29 8.51
N THR A 36 -14.47 2.09 9.60
CA THR A 36 -13.40 3.00 10.04
C THR A 36 -12.05 2.75 9.35
N GLY A 37 -11.86 1.60 8.70
CA GLY A 37 -10.62 1.28 8.01
C GLY A 37 -10.56 -0.16 7.50
N LEU A 38 -9.72 -0.39 6.51
CA LEU A 38 -9.53 -1.71 5.90
C LEU A 38 -8.46 -2.50 6.66
N PRO A 39 -8.82 -3.61 7.35
CA PRO A 39 -7.82 -4.50 7.91
C PRO A 39 -7.13 -5.28 6.80
N LEU A 40 -5.80 -5.30 6.83
CA LEU A 40 -4.93 -6.10 5.99
C LEU A 40 -4.18 -7.10 6.87
N THR A 41 -4.28 -8.39 6.51
CA THR A 41 -3.70 -9.49 7.29
C THR A 41 -2.60 -10.19 6.50
N LEU A 42 -1.45 -10.38 7.12
CA LEU A 42 -0.35 -11.18 6.59
C LEU A 42 -0.46 -12.63 7.10
N GLY A 43 -1.57 -13.32 6.85
CA GLY A 43 -1.82 -14.65 7.42
C GLY A 43 -1.56 -14.68 8.94
N ALA A 44 -0.71 -15.60 9.42
CA ALA A 44 -0.31 -15.67 10.83
C ALA A 44 0.72 -14.61 11.27
N GLY A 45 1.21 -13.77 10.34
CA GLY A 45 2.31 -12.82 10.51
C GLY A 45 1.90 -11.41 10.99
N GLY A 46 0.63 -11.19 11.32
CA GLY A 46 0.13 -9.93 11.86
C GLY A 46 -0.91 -9.25 10.98
N SER A 47 -1.48 -8.16 11.49
CA SER A 47 -2.51 -7.38 10.83
C SER A 47 -2.27 -5.90 11.04
N LEU A 48 -2.63 -5.08 10.07
CA LEU A 48 -2.68 -3.62 10.20
C LEU A 48 -3.97 -3.08 9.58
N VAL A 49 -4.40 -1.89 9.97
CA VAL A 49 -5.55 -1.19 9.41
C VAL A 49 -5.09 0.00 8.60
N VAL A 50 -5.62 0.12 7.38
CA VAL A 50 -5.51 1.36 6.59
C VAL A 50 -6.77 2.17 6.83
N THR A 51 -6.62 3.37 7.39
CA THR A 51 -7.79 4.16 7.83
C THR A 51 -8.63 4.64 6.64
N ALA A 52 -9.93 4.80 6.85
CA ALA A 52 -10.87 5.15 5.78
C ALA A 52 -10.53 6.47 5.07
N GLU A 53 -9.88 7.42 5.74
CA GLU A 53 -9.46 8.71 5.16
C GLU A 53 -8.39 8.56 4.06
N GLN A 54 -7.68 7.43 4.06
CA GLN A 54 -6.65 7.11 3.08
C GLN A 54 -7.21 6.32 1.89
N LEU A 55 -8.47 5.93 1.96
CA LEU A 55 -9.09 5.00 1.04
C LEU A 55 -10.13 5.70 0.17
N ALA A 56 -10.32 5.14 -1.01
CA ALA A 56 -11.41 5.45 -1.91
C ALA A 56 -11.92 4.16 -2.56
N THR A 57 -13.13 4.21 -3.09
CA THR A 57 -13.72 3.12 -3.87
C THR A 57 -13.84 3.54 -5.32
N ALA A 58 -13.65 2.59 -6.22
CA ALA A 58 -13.85 2.80 -7.64
C ALA A 58 -14.49 1.59 -8.29
N GLU A 59 -15.25 1.83 -9.36
CA GLU A 59 -15.65 0.78 -10.28
C GLU A 59 -14.48 0.47 -11.20
N ALA A 60 -14.19 -0.81 -11.37
CA ALA A 60 -13.08 -1.31 -12.15
C ALA A 60 -13.54 -2.33 -13.19
N GLU A 61 -12.85 -2.36 -14.32
CA GLU A 61 -12.94 -3.48 -15.26
C GLU A 61 -12.29 -4.72 -14.65
N ARG A 62 -12.85 -5.89 -14.94
CA ARG A 62 -12.25 -7.15 -14.53
C ARG A 62 -11.01 -7.40 -15.38
N VAL A 63 -9.86 -7.50 -14.73
CA VAL A 63 -8.60 -7.93 -15.35
C VAL A 63 -8.07 -9.20 -14.65
N PRO A 64 -7.32 -10.06 -15.36
CA PRO A 64 -6.74 -11.26 -14.76
C PRO A 64 -5.88 -10.95 -13.53
N GLY A 65 -6.03 -11.72 -12.45
CA GLY A 65 -5.24 -11.59 -11.23
C GLY A 65 -5.65 -10.47 -10.27
N LEU A 66 -6.55 -9.56 -10.65
CA LEU A 66 -6.96 -8.43 -9.78
C LEU A 66 -7.59 -8.89 -8.46
N LEU A 67 -8.44 -9.91 -8.52
CA LEU A 67 -9.11 -10.45 -7.33
C LEU A 67 -8.15 -11.27 -6.45
N ASP A 68 -7.17 -11.92 -7.07
CA ASP A 68 -6.22 -12.81 -6.37
C ASP A 68 -5.06 -12.03 -5.74
N GLN A 69 -4.59 -10.97 -6.40
CA GLN A 69 -3.40 -10.20 -6.03
C GLN A 69 -3.63 -8.69 -6.20
N PRO A 70 -4.59 -8.09 -5.47
CA PRO A 70 -4.96 -6.68 -5.62
C PRO A 70 -3.77 -5.73 -5.50
N LEU A 71 -2.83 -6.00 -4.60
CA LEU A 71 -1.64 -5.18 -4.36
C LEU A 71 -0.70 -5.05 -5.57
N THR A 72 -0.86 -5.88 -6.60
CA THR A 72 -0.09 -5.77 -7.85
C THR A 72 -0.73 -4.81 -8.86
N PHE A 73 -1.84 -4.17 -8.51
CA PHE A 73 -2.59 -3.26 -9.39
C PHE A 73 -2.76 -1.87 -8.78
N GLY A 74 -2.83 -0.88 -9.66
CA GLY A 74 -3.16 0.50 -9.32
C GLY A 74 -4.34 1.03 -10.13
N VAL A 75 -5.07 1.98 -9.54
CA VAL A 75 -6.11 2.77 -10.19
C VAL A 75 -5.51 4.07 -10.70
N GLY A 76 -5.70 4.33 -11.99
CA GLY A 76 -5.31 5.57 -12.65
C GLY A 76 -6.51 6.48 -12.96
N THR A 77 -6.41 7.26 -14.03
CA THR A 77 -7.50 8.13 -14.50
C THR A 77 -8.61 7.36 -15.23
N GLY A 78 -8.37 6.10 -15.60
CA GLY A 78 -9.33 5.22 -16.27
C GLY A 78 -9.97 4.20 -15.33
N ARG A 79 -10.93 3.45 -15.89
CA ARG A 79 -11.62 2.36 -15.18
C ARG A 79 -10.87 1.04 -15.18
N THR A 80 -9.86 0.89 -16.04
CA THR A 80 -9.06 -0.34 -16.13
C THR A 80 -7.90 -0.26 -15.13
N PRO A 81 -7.85 -1.13 -14.10
CA PRO A 81 -6.69 -1.19 -13.21
C PRO A 81 -5.44 -1.57 -14.00
N MET A 82 -4.35 -0.87 -13.72
CA MET A 82 -3.07 -1.09 -14.39
C MET A 82 -2.17 -1.97 -13.54
N PRO A 83 -1.50 -2.96 -14.13
CA PRO A 83 -0.48 -3.73 -13.41
C PRO A 83 0.66 -2.80 -13.00
N LEU A 84 1.13 -2.97 -11.77
CA LEU A 84 2.24 -2.24 -11.20
C LEU A 84 3.56 -2.96 -11.48
N SER A 85 4.68 -2.30 -11.22
CA SER A 85 6.01 -2.90 -11.43
C SER A 85 6.39 -3.77 -10.23
N PRO A 86 6.92 -4.99 -10.43
CA PRO A 86 7.49 -5.77 -9.34
C PRO A 86 8.77 -5.09 -8.83
N TRP A 87 9.07 -5.30 -7.56
CA TRP A 87 10.36 -4.92 -6.97
C TRP A 87 11.44 -5.88 -7.44
N ILE A 88 12.60 -5.37 -7.84
CA ILE A 88 13.73 -6.20 -8.30
C ILE A 88 14.75 -6.38 -7.17
N SER A 89 14.93 -5.37 -6.32
CA SER A 89 15.78 -5.49 -5.14
C SER A 89 15.27 -6.57 -4.18
N ASP A 90 16.20 -7.35 -3.63
CA ASP A 90 15.93 -8.38 -2.62
C ASP A 90 15.45 -7.77 -1.27
N GLU A 91 15.92 -6.56 -0.95
CA GLU A 91 15.59 -5.86 0.29
C GLU A 91 15.22 -4.39 0.00
N PRO A 92 14.07 -4.17 -0.66
CA PRO A 92 13.66 -2.82 -1.09
C PRO A 92 13.16 -1.95 0.07
N VAL A 93 12.81 -2.58 1.19
CA VAL A 93 12.32 -1.92 2.41
C VAL A 93 13.12 -2.47 3.58
N ARG A 94 13.73 -1.56 4.36
CA ARG A 94 14.46 -1.90 5.58
C ARG A 94 14.01 -0.99 6.71
N LEU A 95 13.88 -1.57 7.90
CA LEU A 95 13.63 -0.80 9.13
C LEU A 95 14.96 -0.59 9.85
N THR A 96 15.28 0.65 10.18
CA THR A 96 16.36 1.00 11.10
C THR A 96 15.77 1.68 12.32
N LYS A 97 16.59 1.91 13.34
CA LYS A 97 16.17 2.68 14.53
C LYS A 97 15.68 4.11 14.17
N ASP A 98 16.14 4.63 13.04
CA ASP A 98 15.88 6.00 12.60
C ASP A 98 14.67 6.08 11.63
N GLY A 99 14.18 4.94 11.12
CA GLY A 99 12.93 4.87 10.38
C GLY A 99 12.88 3.83 9.27
N VAL A 100 12.09 4.14 8.24
CA VAL A 100 11.86 3.25 7.10
C VAL A 100 12.74 3.68 5.94
N HIS A 101 13.69 2.85 5.56
CA HIS A 101 14.51 3.03 4.37
C HIS A 101 13.85 2.32 3.20
N LEU A 102 13.60 3.05 2.13
CA LEU A 102 13.06 2.50 0.89
C LEU A 102 14.06 2.69 -0.25
N MET A 103 14.18 1.66 -1.08
CA MET A 103 14.98 1.67 -2.30
C MET A 103 14.13 1.24 -3.50
N LEU A 104 14.06 2.11 -4.50
CA LEU A 104 13.40 1.86 -5.78
C LEU A 104 14.46 1.61 -6.85
N ASP A 105 14.30 0.54 -7.64
CA ASP A 105 15.27 0.23 -8.69
C ASP A 105 15.29 1.29 -9.80
N ARG A 106 14.13 1.93 -10.01
CA ARG A 106 13.92 3.07 -10.90
C ARG A 106 12.97 4.10 -10.27
N THR A 107 13.09 5.35 -10.69
CA THR A 107 12.12 6.39 -10.34
C THR A 107 11.62 7.08 -11.58
N SER A 108 10.46 7.73 -11.45
CA SER A 108 9.99 8.64 -12.49
C SER A 108 11.05 9.73 -12.75
N VAL A 109 11.16 10.11 -14.02
CA VAL A 109 12.02 11.20 -14.50
C VAL A 109 11.31 12.56 -14.44
N GLY A 110 9.97 12.56 -14.32
CA GLY A 110 9.16 13.77 -14.42
C GLY A 110 8.57 14.25 -13.10
N GLN A 111 8.40 13.38 -12.11
CA GLN A 111 7.75 13.69 -10.83
C GLN A 111 8.34 12.82 -9.70
N PRO A 112 8.35 13.30 -8.45
CA PRO A 112 8.67 12.45 -7.30
C PRO A 112 7.71 11.25 -7.20
N THR A 113 8.23 10.08 -6.89
CA THR A 113 7.41 8.90 -6.61
C THR A 113 6.85 9.01 -5.20
N LYS A 114 5.53 9.11 -5.06
CA LYS A 114 4.87 9.16 -3.75
C LYS A 114 5.00 7.81 -3.03
N VAL A 115 5.23 7.87 -1.73
CA VAL A 115 5.31 6.70 -0.86
C VAL A 115 4.32 6.86 0.29
N LEU A 116 3.62 5.78 0.60
CA LEU A 116 2.82 5.61 1.81
C LEU A 116 3.32 4.34 2.51
N VAL A 117 3.58 4.45 3.81
CA VAL A 117 3.92 3.30 4.66
C VAL A 117 2.96 3.27 5.84
N VAL A 118 2.39 2.11 6.15
CA VAL A 118 1.62 1.89 7.38
C VAL A 118 2.37 0.86 8.22
N LEU A 119 2.59 1.16 9.49
CA LEU A 119 3.31 0.29 10.42
C LEU A 119 2.50 0.06 11.69
N THR A 120 2.60 -1.16 12.21
CA THR A 120 2.19 -1.53 13.56
C THR A 120 3.22 -2.43 14.20
N GLY A 121 3.32 -2.39 15.53
CA GLY A 121 4.30 -3.16 16.28
C GLY A 121 4.60 -2.56 17.66
N PRO A 122 5.70 -3.00 18.31
CA PRO A 122 6.07 -2.57 19.64
C PRO A 122 6.14 -1.04 19.76
N GLY A 123 5.40 -0.48 20.72
CA GLY A 123 5.37 0.96 20.97
C GLY A 123 4.52 1.77 19.99
N LEU A 124 3.88 1.15 18.99
CA LEU A 124 3.00 1.82 18.03
C LEU A 124 1.54 1.46 18.34
N THR A 125 0.83 2.34 19.06
CA THR A 125 -0.62 2.25 19.27
C THR A 125 -1.24 3.65 19.22
N PRO A 126 -2.13 3.96 18.25
CA PRO A 126 -2.57 3.13 17.11
C PRO A 126 -1.46 2.91 16.06
N GLU A 127 -1.79 2.28 14.93
CA GLU A 127 -0.90 2.18 13.77
C GLU A 127 -0.40 3.57 13.32
N VAL A 128 0.83 3.60 12.82
CA VAL A 128 1.43 4.83 12.30
C VAL A 128 1.39 4.80 10.78
N THR A 129 0.82 5.85 10.20
CA THR A 129 0.93 6.12 8.76
C THR A 129 2.03 7.14 8.51
N LEU A 130 3.02 6.74 7.72
CA LEU A 130 4.11 7.56 7.26
C LEU A 130 3.94 7.92 5.79
N LEU A 131 4.24 9.18 5.49
CA LEU A 131 4.08 9.75 4.17
C LEU A 131 5.43 10.22 3.68
N GLY A 132 5.86 9.71 2.53
CA GLY A 132 7.17 10.01 1.96
C GLY A 132 7.13 10.23 0.46
N GLN A 133 8.31 10.45 -0.09
CA GLN A 133 8.53 10.48 -1.54
C GLN A 133 9.98 10.13 -1.86
N VAL A 134 10.19 9.52 -3.02
CA VAL A 134 11.51 9.38 -3.63
C VAL A 134 11.61 10.43 -4.74
N PHE A 135 12.50 11.39 -4.57
CA PHE A 135 12.68 12.48 -5.53
C PHE A 135 13.21 11.97 -6.86
N THR A 136 12.87 12.69 -7.94
CA THR A 136 13.35 12.45 -9.29
C THR A 136 14.88 12.27 -9.32
N GLY A 137 15.33 11.18 -9.94
CA GLY A 137 16.76 10.87 -10.08
C GLY A 137 17.43 10.32 -8.81
N ARG A 138 16.71 10.19 -7.70
CA ARG A 138 17.15 9.47 -6.50
C ARG A 138 16.58 8.06 -6.51
N LYS A 139 17.30 7.11 -5.94
CA LYS A 139 16.84 5.71 -5.82
C LYS A 139 16.39 5.32 -4.42
N ALA A 140 16.65 6.17 -3.43
CA ALA A 140 16.36 5.84 -2.05
C ALA A 140 15.78 7.04 -1.31
N THR A 141 15.01 6.74 -0.27
CA THR A 141 14.51 7.71 0.70
C THR A 141 14.44 7.08 2.08
N THR A 142 14.52 7.90 3.11
CA THR A 142 14.29 7.48 4.50
C THR A 142 13.14 8.30 5.04
N ILE A 143 12.11 7.62 5.56
CA ILE A 143 11.02 8.26 6.28
C ILE A 143 11.28 8.09 7.76
N GLY A 144 11.58 9.21 8.43
CA GLY A 144 12.01 9.20 9.82
C GLY A 144 10.90 8.74 10.77
N LEU A 145 11.22 7.77 11.62
CA LEU A 145 10.39 7.28 12.71
C LEU A 145 11.29 6.57 13.72
N ALA A 146 11.20 6.93 15.00
CA ALA A 146 11.94 6.22 16.04
C ALA A 146 11.32 4.83 16.23
N LEU A 147 12.11 3.77 16.02
CA LEU A 147 11.70 2.38 16.21
C LEU A 147 12.49 1.75 17.36
N ALA A 148 11.82 0.92 18.16
CA ALA A 148 12.49 0.14 19.19
C ALA A 148 13.54 -0.80 18.57
N GLU A 149 14.73 -0.85 19.17
CA GLU A 149 15.79 -1.78 18.78
C GLU A 149 15.28 -3.23 18.85
N GLU A 150 15.65 -4.04 17.86
CA GLU A 150 15.22 -5.44 17.71
C GLU A 150 13.70 -5.65 17.59
N GLY A 151 12.92 -4.57 17.45
CA GLY A 151 11.48 -4.63 17.25
C GLY A 151 11.10 -5.28 15.92
N ARG A 152 10.01 -6.05 15.91
CA ARG A 152 9.37 -6.59 14.71
C ARG A 152 8.07 -5.86 14.43
N TYR A 153 7.89 -5.41 13.19
CA TYR A 153 6.76 -4.60 12.77
C TYR A 153 6.09 -5.23 11.55
N THR A 154 4.76 -5.16 11.51
CA THR A 154 4.00 -5.43 10.28
C THR A 154 3.96 -4.13 9.47
N VAL A 155 4.41 -4.19 8.23
CA VAL A 155 4.62 -3.02 7.37
C VAL A 155 3.89 -3.20 6.06
N LEU A 156 3.01 -2.25 5.74
CA LEU A 156 2.51 -2.04 4.38
C LEU A 156 3.34 -0.94 3.74
N THR A 157 3.97 -1.22 2.60
CA THR A 157 4.71 -0.24 1.79
C THR A 157 4.10 -0.11 0.42
N LEU A 158 3.70 1.11 0.05
CA LEU A 158 3.12 1.46 -1.23
C LEU A 158 3.94 2.57 -1.88
N ALA A 159 4.61 2.29 -2.99
CA ALA A 159 5.32 3.27 -3.78
C ALA A 159 4.65 3.39 -5.15
N GLU A 160 4.23 4.59 -5.53
CA GLU A 160 3.48 4.83 -6.77
C GLU A 160 4.17 4.17 -7.99
N GLY A 161 3.44 3.29 -8.69
CA GLY A 161 3.95 2.53 -9.84
C GLY A 161 4.60 1.18 -9.52
N TRP A 162 4.70 0.80 -8.23
CA TRP A 162 5.30 -0.46 -7.75
C TRP A 162 4.29 -1.33 -7.03
N HIS A 163 4.50 -2.65 -7.00
CA HIS A 163 3.63 -3.55 -6.23
C HIS A 163 3.54 -3.10 -4.77
N GLY A 164 2.36 -3.18 -4.17
CA GLY A 164 2.23 -3.06 -2.72
C GLY A 164 2.93 -4.24 -2.03
N ARG A 165 3.67 -3.95 -0.96
CA ARG A 165 4.31 -4.98 -0.13
C ARG A 165 3.71 -4.96 1.26
N LEU A 166 3.22 -6.11 1.71
CA LEU A 166 2.79 -6.34 3.10
C LEU A 166 3.70 -7.42 3.67
N GLU A 167 4.48 -7.08 4.69
CA GLU A 167 5.50 -7.97 5.23
C GLU A 167 5.77 -7.70 6.71
N THR A 168 6.46 -8.65 7.38
CA THR A 168 6.95 -8.45 8.75
C THR A 168 8.45 -8.21 8.72
N LEU A 169 8.88 -7.04 9.20
CA LEU A 169 10.27 -6.63 9.18
C LEU A 169 10.80 -6.45 10.61
N GLY A 170 12.04 -6.87 10.82
CA GLY A 170 12.79 -6.55 12.04
C GLY A 170 13.61 -5.27 11.85
N VAL A 171 13.86 -4.54 12.93
CA VAL A 171 14.80 -3.42 12.94
C VAL A 171 16.23 -3.92 12.81
N THR A 172 16.94 -3.47 11.78
CA THR A 172 18.36 -3.73 11.55
C THR A 172 19.22 -2.60 12.14
N LYS A 173 20.44 -2.95 12.56
CA LYS A 173 21.44 -2.00 13.08
C LYS A 173 22.01 -1.10 11.99
#